data_AF-A0A6G3S699-F1
#
_entry.id   AF-A0A6G3S699-F1
#
_cell.length_a   1.000
_cell.length_b   1.000
_cell.length_c   1.000
_cell.angle_alpha   90.00
_cell.angle_beta   90.00
_cell.angle_gamma   90.00
#
_symmetry.space_group_name_H-M   'P 1'
#
loop_
_entity.id
_entity.type
_entity.pdbx_description
1 polymer ?
#
loop_
_entity_poly.entity_id
_entity_poly.type
_entity_poly.pdbx_seq_one_letter_code
_entity_poly.pdbx_strand_id
1 'polypeptide(L)'
;MVPLSGAAGHLALLSQQAEADVGLAEAGTSADIPPRMLQAYKNAVQLIHDVVPACKGMRWPVLAGIAKVESNHAVGRTIAANGDIRPKIYGVLLNGSGAGGNTTVFPDTDGGKWDGTATGERAVGPFQFMPSTWQSQGQDGNKDGTKDPHNADDAALAAAGYLCGRGRNLGVERQLRAAIFAYNHSGAYVDNVMKWINQYTAAANASSSVSLSGVTGKARTVLESALSQRGVPYSWGGGGTSGPSRGVCCSPSGKSGASITGYDCSGLTSYAYAKAGIRLPRTAAAQAGRGHRIAASAGQGALQPGDLVFFAYAPSRDSTIYHVGIYAGGGQMVNAARPGTSVRLDPVDAMPGYAGGARLL
;
A
#
# COMPACT_ATOMS: atom_id res chain seq x y z
N MET A 1 -31.26 6.26 19.01
CA MET A 1 -30.08 6.05 19.87
C MET A 1 -30.49 5.07 20.96
N VAL A 2 -30.00 3.84 20.87
CA VAL A 2 -30.11 2.82 21.92
C VAL A 2 -28.70 2.25 22.06
N PRO A 3 -28.08 2.27 23.24
CA PRO A 3 -26.75 1.72 23.43
C PRO A 3 -26.85 0.20 23.55
N LEU A 4 -26.02 -0.54 22.80
CA LEU A 4 -25.80 -1.96 23.07
C LEU A 4 -24.50 -2.07 23.87
N SER A 5 -24.66 -2.44 25.14
CA SER A 5 -23.62 -2.71 26.12
C SER A 5 -23.51 -4.22 26.33
N GLY A 6 -22.28 -4.73 26.50
CA GLY A 6 -21.94 -6.08 26.99
C GLY A 6 -21.63 -7.09 25.88
N ALA A 7 -20.50 -7.82 25.85
CA ALA A 7 -19.53 -8.08 26.90
C ALA A 7 -18.15 -8.55 26.37
N ALA A 8 -17.13 -8.17 27.14
CA ALA A 8 -15.86 -8.84 27.46
C ALA A 8 -14.92 -9.35 26.35
N GLY A 9 -13.73 -8.76 26.32
CA GLY A 9 -12.57 -9.29 25.64
C GLY A 9 -11.83 -10.38 26.42
N HIS A 10 -10.87 -10.95 25.69
CA HIS A 10 -9.75 -11.82 26.06
C HIS A 10 -9.98 -13.33 26.15
N LEU A 11 -9.35 -14.07 25.21
CA LEU A 11 -8.18 -14.89 25.57
C LEU A 11 -7.31 -15.14 24.33
N ALA A 12 -6.00 -14.90 24.50
CA ALA A 12 -4.97 -15.45 23.64
C ALA A 12 -4.37 -16.69 24.32
N LEU A 13 -4.04 -17.69 23.48
CA LEU A 13 -3.05 -18.76 23.65
C LEU A 13 -3.38 -19.97 24.56
N LEU A 14 -3.28 -21.19 24.01
CA LEU A 14 -2.03 -21.97 23.96
C LEU A 14 -2.25 -23.29 23.21
N SER A 15 -1.39 -23.57 22.24
CA SER A 15 -0.86 -24.92 22.03
C SER A 15 0.57 -24.90 22.57
N GLN A 16 0.86 -25.78 23.52
CA GLN A 16 2.17 -26.03 24.11
C GLN A 16 2.37 -27.54 23.91
N GLN A 17 3.44 -28.05 23.32
CA GLN A 17 4.82 -27.89 23.74
C GLN A 17 5.80 -27.91 22.56
N ALA A 18 6.70 -26.93 22.53
CA ALA A 18 8.14 -27.13 22.42
C ALA A 18 8.81 -25.81 22.86
N GLU A 19 9.40 -25.81 24.04
CA GLU A 19 10.26 -24.72 24.50
C GLU A 19 11.58 -24.76 23.73
N ALA A 20 11.89 -23.68 23.01
CA ALA A 20 13.19 -23.01 23.05
C ALA A 20 13.18 -21.80 22.10
N ASP A 21 13.72 -20.70 22.63
CA ASP A 21 14.18 -19.48 21.98
C ASP A 21 13.20 -18.29 21.85
N VAL A 22 13.65 -17.18 22.43
CA VAL A 22 12.96 -15.90 22.54
C VAL A 22 13.11 -15.18 21.20
N GLY A 23 12.24 -15.54 20.24
CA GLY A 23 12.17 -14.92 18.93
C GLY A 23 11.40 -13.61 18.96
N LEU A 24 12.12 -12.51 18.80
CA LEU A 24 11.60 -11.16 18.53
C LEU A 24 10.47 -11.21 17.49
N ALA A 25 9.29 -10.71 17.86
CA ALA A 25 8.17 -10.55 16.93
C ALA A 25 8.63 -9.80 15.68
N GLU A 26 8.48 -10.42 14.51
CA GLU A 26 8.90 -9.86 13.23
C GLU A 26 8.37 -8.43 13.07
N ALA A 27 9.30 -7.50 12.86
CA ALA A 27 9.01 -6.13 12.51
C ALA A 27 8.36 -6.10 11.11
N GLY A 28 7.04 -6.30 11.04
CA GLY A 28 6.18 -6.00 9.89
C GLY A 28 6.56 -4.67 9.23
N THR A 29 7.10 -4.78 8.03
CA THR A 29 7.29 -3.71 7.06
C THR A 29 6.09 -3.71 6.11
N SER A 30 5.95 -2.75 5.19
CA SER A 30 4.92 -2.86 4.14
C SER A 30 5.00 -4.15 3.30
N ALA A 31 6.11 -4.91 3.41
CA ALA A 31 6.30 -6.18 2.72
C ALA A 31 5.39 -7.30 3.24
N ASP A 32 4.78 -7.18 4.43
CA ASP A 32 3.82 -8.18 4.94
C ASP A 32 2.40 -7.99 4.39
N ILE A 33 2.14 -6.88 3.70
CA ILE A 33 0.85 -6.58 3.08
C ILE A 33 0.87 -7.08 1.63
N PRO A 34 -0.07 -7.96 1.20
CA PRO A 34 -0.20 -8.30 -0.20
C PRO A 34 -0.32 -7.03 -1.06
N PRO A 35 0.48 -6.88 -2.14
CA PRO A 35 0.53 -5.64 -2.92
C PRO A 35 -0.86 -5.17 -3.37
N ARG A 36 -1.74 -6.12 -3.68
CA ARG A 36 -3.11 -5.82 -4.09
C ARG A 36 -3.99 -5.25 -2.97
N MET A 37 -3.82 -5.72 -1.73
CA MET A 37 -4.50 -5.12 -0.57
C MET A 37 -3.95 -3.72 -0.27
N LEU A 38 -2.63 -3.53 -0.34
CA LEU A 38 -2.02 -2.22 -0.13
C LEU A 38 -2.55 -1.19 -1.15
N GLN A 39 -2.73 -1.61 -2.41
CA GLN A 39 -3.36 -0.78 -3.43
C GLN A 39 -4.80 -0.42 -3.06
N ALA A 40 -5.61 -1.38 -2.58
CA ALA A 40 -6.97 -1.13 -2.13
C ALA A 40 -7.03 -0.12 -0.98
N TYR A 41 -6.16 -0.24 0.03
CA TYR A 41 -6.09 0.72 1.14
C TYR A 41 -5.76 2.14 0.65
N LYS A 42 -4.77 2.28 -0.25
CA LYS A 42 -4.40 3.58 -0.82
C LYS A 42 -5.52 4.17 -1.67
N ASN A 43 -6.21 3.37 -2.47
CA ASN A 43 -7.37 3.78 -3.25
C ASN A 43 -8.51 4.27 -2.35
N ALA A 44 -8.82 3.53 -1.28
CA ALA A 44 -9.86 3.92 -0.33
C ALA A 44 -9.59 5.30 0.30
N VAL A 45 -8.33 5.62 0.63
CA VAL A 45 -7.96 6.96 1.13
C VAL A 45 -8.16 8.06 0.08
N GLN A 46 -7.98 7.76 -1.20
CA GLN A 46 -8.25 8.73 -2.28
C GLN A 46 -9.74 8.96 -2.48
N LEU A 47 -10.55 7.90 -2.34
CA LEU A 47 -12.00 7.93 -2.60
C LEU A 47 -12.83 8.34 -1.38
N ILE A 48 -12.28 8.33 -0.17
CA ILE A 48 -13.06 8.53 1.05
C ILE A 48 -13.81 9.86 1.10
N HIS A 49 -13.32 10.91 0.45
CA HIS A 49 -14.00 12.20 0.42
C HIS A 49 -15.24 12.22 -0.49
N ASP A 50 -15.38 11.25 -1.40
CA ASP A 50 -16.62 11.06 -2.18
C ASP A 50 -17.72 10.45 -1.30
N VAL A 51 -17.35 9.68 -0.27
CA VAL A 51 -18.27 8.98 0.64
C VAL A 51 -18.54 9.80 1.91
N VAL A 52 -17.48 10.33 2.53
CA VAL A 52 -17.52 11.14 3.74
C VAL A 52 -16.67 12.41 3.52
N PRO A 53 -17.21 13.47 2.90
CA PRO A 53 -16.45 14.67 2.55
C PRO A 53 -15.72 15.32 3.74
N ALA A 54 -16.33 15.25 4.93
CA ALA A 54 -15.80 15.83 6.16
C ALA A 54 -14.72 14.98 6.84
N CYS A 55 -14.39 13.78 6.34
CA CYS A 55 -13.37 12.94 6.96
C CYS A 55 -12.01 13.62 6.94
N LYS A 56 -11.25 13.54 8.04
CA LYS A 56 -9.88 14.07 8.13
C LYS A 56 -8.93 13.03 8.67
N GLY A 57 -7.68 13.07 8.22
CA GLY A 57 -6.60 12.25 8.78
C GLY A 57 -6.70 10.75 8.51
N MET A 58 -7.61 10.32 7.62
CA MET A 58 -7.61 8.97 7.08
C MET A 58 -6.30 8.71 6.33
N ARG A 59 -5.64 7.59 6.62
CA ARG A 59 -4.36 7.19 6.03
C ARG A 59 -4.33 5.68 5.86
N TRP A 60 -3.65 5.18 4.83
CA TRP A 60 -3.63 3.74 4.55
C TRP A 60 -3.14 2.88 5.74
N PRO A 61 -2.21 3.35 6.62
CA PRO A 61 -1.84 2.61 7.82
C PRO A 61 -3.01 2.34 8.78
N VAL A 62 -4.03 3.20 8.81
CA VAL A 62 -5.24 2.99 9.62
C VAL A 62 -6.02 1.78 9.13
N LEU A 63 -6.24 1.69 7.81
CA LEU A 63 -6.91 0.54 7.18
C LEU A 63 -6.09 -0.74 7.31
N ALA A 64 -4.77 -0.65 7.10
CA ALA A 64 -3.88 -1.77 7.30
C ALA A 64 -3.93 -2.29 8.75
N GLY A 65 -3.89 -1.39 9.75
CA GLY A 65 -3.98 -1.80 11.16
C GLY A 65 -5.22 -2.63 11.49
N ILE A 66 -6.39 -2.26 10.96
CA ILE A 66 -7.62 -3.06 11.13
C ILE A 66 -7.49 -4.40 10.39
N ALA A 67 -7.19 -4.37 9.08
CA ALA A 67 -7.13 -5.58 8.27
C ALA A 67 -6.06 -6.59 8.74
N LYS A 68 -4.99 -6.12 9.38
CA LYS A 68 -3.96 -6.97 10.00
C LYS A 68 -4.54 -7.82 11.12
N VAL A 69 -5.33 -7.20 12.00
CA VAL A 69 -5.98 -7.88 13.12
C VAL A 69 -7.13 -8.77 12.65
N GLU A 70 -7.90 -8.31 11.67
CA GLU A 70 -9.12 -9.02 11.22
C GLU A 70 -8.85 -10.24 10.35
N SER A 71 -7.89 -10.16 9.43
CA SER A 71 -7.66 -11.23 8.44
C SER A 71 -6.20 -11.45 8.09
N ASN A 72 -5.28 -10.77 8.79
CA ASN A 72 -3.89 -10.65 8.38
C ASN A 72 -3.80 -10.22 6.90
N HIS A 73 -4.54 -9.18 6.51
CA HIS A 73 -4.61 -8.65 5.14
C HIS A 73 -4.99 -9.67 4.06
N ALA A 74 -5.86 -10.64 4.38
CA ALA A 74 -6.20 -11.73 3.47
C ALA A 74 -4.97 -12.54 2.98
N VAL A 75 -3.89 -12.59 3.76
CA VAL A 75 -2.72 -13.43 3.45
C VAL A 75 -3.16 -14.90 3.28
N GLY A 76 -2.58 -15.58 2.29
CA GLY A 76 -2.97 -16.93 1.90
C GLY A 76 -4.19 -17.01 0.99
N ARG A 77 -4.74 -15.88 0.54
CA ARG A 77 -5.81 -15.82 -0.47
C ARG A 77 -5.30 -15.27 -1.79
N THR A 78 -5.96 -15.69 -2.87
CA THR A 78 -5.80 -15.07 -4.19
C THR A 78 -6.63 -13.80 -4.22
N ILE A 79 -6.00 -12.68 -4.60
CA ILE A 79 -6.66 -11.39 -4.75
C ILE A 79 -6.53 -10.98 -6.22
N ALA A 80 -7.65 -11.03 -6.93
CA ALA A 80 -7.67 -10.75 -8.36
C ALA A 80 -7.44 -9.25 -8.64
N ALA A 81 -7.16 -8.91 -9.89
CA ALA A 81 -6.90 -7.53 -10.29
C ALA A 81 -8.09 -6.60 -9.98
N ASN A 82 -9.32 -7.08 -10.18
CA ASN A 82 -10.57 -6.40 -9.85
C ASN A 82 -10.87 -6.32 -8.34
N GLY A 83 -10.02 -6.91 -7.49
CA GLY A 83 -10.16 -6.88 -6.03
C GLY A 83 -10.78 -8.14 -5.42
N ASP A 84 -11.32 -9.07 -6.22
CA ASP A 84 -12.02 -10.24 -5.69
C ASP A 84 -11.08 -11.15 -4.89
N ILE A 85 -11.48 -11.49 -3.67
CA ILE A 85 -10.72 -12.35 -2.77
C ILE A 85 -11.28 -13.77 -2.82
N ARG A 86 -10.43 -14.74 -3.14
CA ARG A 86 -10.78 -16.16 -3.21
C ARG A 86 -9.75 -17.04 -2.47
N PRO A 87 -10.20 -18.07 -1.72
CA PRO A 87 -11.58 -18.28 -1.28
C PRO A 87 -12.11 -17.12 -0.42
N LYS A 88 -13.43 -17.01 -0.27
CA LYS A 88 -14.09 -16.00 0.58
C LYS A 88 -13.64 -16.12 2.04
N ILE A 89 -13.62 -15.00 2.76
CA ILE A 89 -13.15 -14.94 4.15
C ILE A 89 -14.36 -14.85 5.08
N TYR A 90 -14.50 -15.86 5.93
CA TYR A 90 -15.59 -15.96 6.89
C TYR A 90 -15.03 -16.07 8.31
N GLY A 91 -15.64 -15.33 9.22
CA GLY A 91 -15.43 -15.47 10.65
C GLY A 91 -16.10 -16.73 11.20
N VAL A 92 -15.95 -16.91 12.51
CA VAL A 92 -16.64 -17.97 13.25
C VAL A 92 -18.15 -17.72 13.26
N LEU A 93 -18.93 -18.80 13.32
CA LEU A 93 -20.38 -18.71 13.42
C LEU A 93 -20.78 -18.24 14.80
N LEU A 94 -21.51 -17.12 14.88
CA LEU A 94 -21.96 -16.50 16.11
C LEU A 94 -23.35 -17.02 16.50
N ASN A 95 -23.43 -18.30 16.85
CA ASN A 95 -24.69 -18.96 17.25
C ASN A 95 -24.68 -19.42 18.72
N GLY A 96 -23.73 -18.95 19.53
CA GLY A 96 -23.59 -19.33 20.93
C GLY A 96 -22.93 -20.69 21.18
N SER A 97 -22.45 -21.38 20.15
CA SER A 97 -21.78 -22.69 20.29
C SER A 97 -20.44 -22.66 21.02
N GLY A 98 -19.84 -21.48 21.23
CA GLY A 98 -18.47 -21.37 21.75
C GLY A 98 -17.39 -21.56 20.69
N ALA A 99 -17.77 -21.71 19.41
CA ALA A 99 -16.82 -21.86 18.31
C ALA A 99 -15.83 -20.68 18.25
N GLY A 100 -14.53 -21.00 18.16
CA GLY A 100 -13.47 -20.00 18.22
C GLY A 100 -13.38 -19.24 19.54
N GLY A 101 -13.91 -19.81 20.63
CA GLY A 101 -13.94 -19.18 21.96
C GLY A 101 -15.01 -18.11 22.11
N ASN A 102 -15.98 -18.02 21.18
CA ASN A 102 -17.03 -17.01 21.22
C ASN A 102 -18.41 -17.63 21.50
N THR A 103 -19.04 -17.23 22.61
CA THR A 103 -20.40 -17.64 23.01
C THR A 103 -21.46 -16.60 22.67
N THR A 104 -21.09 -15.51 21.99
CA THR A 104 -22.03 -14.49 21.53
C THR A 104 -22.98 -15.10 20.50
N VAL A 105 -24.27 -14.81 20.67
CA VAL A 105 -25.31 -15.15 19.70
C VAL A 105 -25.63 -13.90 18.91
N PHE A 106 -25.49 -13.98 17.59
CA PHE A 106 -25.86 -12.94 16.66
C PHE A 106 -26.83 -13.54 15.61
N PRO A 107 -28.13 -13.17 15.65
CA PRO A 107 -29.12 -13.68 14.71
C PRO A 107 -28.81 -13.27 13.27
N ASP A 108 -29.18 -14.12 12.30
CA ASP A 108 -29.08 -13.83 10.87
C ASP A 108 -29.83 -12.53 10.49
N THR A 109 -29.19 -11.70 9.67
CA THR A 109 -29.68 -10.39 9.23
C THR A 109 -29.77 -10.26 7.71
N ASP A 110 -29.29 -11.24 6.95
CA ASP A 110 -29.22 -11.15 5.50
C ASP A 110 -29.65 -12.41 4.75
N GLY A 111 -30.10 -13.47 5.44
CA GLY A 111 -30.56 -14.72 4.84
C GLY A 111 -29.42 -15.56 4.25
N GLY A 112 -28.19 -15.35 4.72
CA GLY A 112 -26.98 -16.00 4.22
C GLY A 112 -26.41 -15.38 2.95
N LYS A 113 -26.83 -14.16 2.58
CA LYS A 113 -26.41 -13.50 1.34
C LYS A 113 -24.89 -13.32 1.29
N TRP A 114 -24.28 -12.85 2.37
CA TRP A 114 -22.86 -12.53 2.39
C TRP A 114 -22.00 -13.63 3.01
N ASP A 115 -22.56 -14.40 3.95
CA ASP A 115 -21.81 -15.37 4.76
C ASP A 115 -22.17 -16.84 4.51
N GLY A 116 -23.21 -17.09 3.70
CA GLY A 116 -23.64 -18.43 3.29
C GLY A 116 -24.40 -19.22 4.36
N THR A 117 -24.94 -18.58 5.41
CA THR A 117 -25.73 -19.28 6.43
C THR A 117 -26.95 -18.49 6.89
N ALA A 118 -28.03 -19.18 7.24
CA ALA A 118 -29.24 -18.61 7.84
C ALA A 118 -29.40 -18.98 9.32
N THR A 119 -28.35 -19.54 9.95
CA THR A 119 -28.41 -20.10 11.31
C THR A 119 -27.73 -19.22 12.37
N GLY A 120 -27.47 -17.97 12.02
CA GLY A 120 -26.66 -17.00 12.76
C GLY A 120 -25.73 -16.28 11.81
N GLU A 121 -24.93 -15.36 12.34
CA GLU A 121 -24.04 -14.51 11.52
C GLU A 121 -22.58 -14.95 11.57
N ARG A 122 -21.86 -14.65 10.49
CA ARG A 122 -20.39 -14.64 10.44
C ARG A 122 -19.89 -13.30 9.93
N ALA A 123 -18.74 -12.91 10.45
CA ALA A 123 -17.98 -11.81 9.87
C ALA A 123 -17.55 -12.14 8.43
N VAL A 124 -17.62 -11.16 7.53
CA VAL A 124 -17.31 -11.34 6.11
C VAL A 124 -16.18 -10.44 5.65
N GLY A 125 -15.34 -10.99 4.76
CA GLY A 125 -14.32 -10.22 4.05
C GLY A 125 -13.04 -9.93 4.85
N PRO A 126 -12.10 -9.19 4.25
CA PRO A 126 -10.79 -8.91 4.84
C PRO A 126 -10.84 -7.98 6.04
N PHE A 127 -11.96 -7.28 6.23
CA PHE A 127 -12.24 -6.40 7.37
C PHE A 127 -13.26 -7.01 8.36
N GLN A 128 -13.71 -8.25 8.13
CA GLN A 128 -14.59 -8.98 9.05
C GLN A 128 -15.86 -8.19 9.45
N PHE A 129 -16.51 -7.57 8.47
CA PHE A 129 -17.78 -6.88 8.70
C PHE A 129 -18.87 -7.85 9.12
N MET A 130 -19.72 -7.47 10.07
CA MET A 130 -21.02 -8.11 10.21
C MET A 130 -21.90 -7.77 8.99
N PRO A 131 -22.63 -8.72 8.40
CA PRO A 131 -23.56 -8.46 7.30
C PRO A 131 -24.54 -7.30 7.54
N SER A 132 -25.07 -7.16 8.76
CA SER A 132 -25.86 -5.98 9.16
C SER A 132 -25.11 -4.65 9.05
N THR A 133 -23.82 -4.63 9.43
CA THR A 133 -22.97 -3.45 9.23
C THR A 133 -22.72 -3.22 7.74
N TRP A 134 -22.43 -4.28 6.98
CA TRP A 134 -22.21 -4.20 5.54
C TRP A 134 -23.41 -3.62 4.79
N GLN A 135 -24.65 -4.01 5.14
CA GLN A 135 -25.86 -3.45 4.54
C GLN A 135 -25.91 -1.92 4.63
N SER A 136 -25.41 -1.33 5.72
CA SER A 136 -25.43 0.13 5.91
C SER A 136 -24.17 0.84 5.41
N GLN A 137 -23.02 0.15 5.39
CA GLN A 137 -21.71 0.77 5.15
C GLN A 137 -21.06 0.39 3.83
N GLY A 138 -21.56 -0.64 3.15
CA GLY A 138 -20.97 -1.17 1.93
C GLY A 138 -20.78 -0.08 0.87
N GLN A 139 -19.61 -0.08 0.24
CA GLN A 139 -19.23 0.84 -0.82
C GLN A 139 -18.76 0.06 -2.04
N ASP A 140 -18.94 0.67 -3.21
CA ASP A 140 -18.41 0.17 -4.48
C ASP A 140 -17.09 0.91 -4.73
N GLY A 141 -16.01 0.30 -4.25
CA GLY A 141 -14.66 0.89 -4.22
C GLY A 141 -13.92 0.72 -5.54
N ASN A 142 -14.22 -0.32 -6.30
CA ASN A 142 -13.66 -0.54 -7.64
C ASN A 142 -14.52 0.04 -8.77
N LYS A 143 -15.73 0.53 -8.46
CA LYS A 143 -16.70 1.15 -9.37
C LYS A 143 -17.22 0.20 -10.45
N ASP A 144 -17.40 -1.07 -10.10
CA ASP A 144 -17.93 -2.10 -11.01
C ASP A 144 -19.47 -2.25 -10.95
N GLY A 145 -20.13 -1.48 -10.08
CA GLY A 145 -21.58 -1.49 -9.88
C GLY A 145 -22.06 -2.46 -8.80
N THR A 146 -21.15 -3.24 -8.20
CA THR A 146 -21.45 -4.19 -7.13
C THR A 146 -20.78 -3.76 -5.82
N LYS A 147 -21.42 -4.05 -4.69
CA LYS A 147 -20.84 -3.84 -3.35
C LYS A 147 -20.62 -5.20 -2.69
N ASP A 148 -19.42 -5.75 -2.78
CA ASP A 148 -19.08 -7.08 -2.25
C ASP A 148 -18.12 -6.99 -1.04
N PRO A 149 -18.49 -7.49 0.15
CA PRO A 149 -17.59 -7.50 1.31
C PRO A 149 -16.36 -8.38 1.11
N HIS A 150 -16.39 -9.31 0.16
CA HIS A 150 -15.26 -10.16 -0.22
C HIS A 150 -14.39 -9.56 -1.33
N ASN A 151 -14.66 -8.32 -1.74
CA ASN A 151 -13.79 -7.55 -2.63
C ASN A 151 -12.89 -6.59 -1.81
N ALA A 152 -11.61 -6.55 -2.14
CA ALA A 152 -10.60 -5.78 -1.43
C ALA A 152 -10.87 -4.26 -1.45
N ASP A 153 -11.26 -3.69 -2.59
CA ASP A 153 -11.45 -2.24 -2.73
C ASP A 153 -12.74 -1.77 -2.03
N ASP A 154 -13.83 -2.53 -2.21
CA ASP A 154 -15.12 -2.29 -1.59
C ASP A 154 -15.02 -2.34 -0.06
N ALA A 155 -14.42 -3.42 0.46
CA ALA A 155 -14.25 -3.60 1.89
C ALA A 155 -13.34 -2.53 2.51
N ALA A 156 -12.27 -2.14 1.81
CA ALA A 156 -11.39 -1.07 2.26
C ALA A 156 -12.09 0.30 2.30
N LEU A 157 -12.87 0.64 1.27
CA LEU A 157 -13.61 1.91 1.22
C LEU A 157 -14.74 1.94 2.25
N ALA A 158 -15.45 0.82 2.45
CA ALA A 158 -16.45 0.68 3.51
C ALA A 158 -15.84 0.86 4.91
N ALA A 159 -14.68 0.25 5.16
CA ALA A 159 -13.97 0.40 6.44
C ALA A 159 -13.52 1.84 6.67
N ALA A 160 -13.04 2.51 5.61
CA ALA A 160 -12.71 3.92 5.68
C ALA A 160 -13.93 4.77 6.05
N GLY A 161 -15.07 4.55 5.37
CA GLY A 161 -16.35 5.21 5.64
C GLY A 161 -16.79 5.04 7.09
N TYR A 162 -16.78 3.82 7.59
CA TYR A 162 -17.18 3.51 8.96
C TYR A 162 -16.32 4.24 10.01
N LEU A 163 -14.99 4.19 9.85
CA LEU A 163 -14.05 4.82 10.78
C LEU A 163 -14.20 6.35 10.77
N CYS A 164 -14.34 6.95 9.57
CA CYS A 164 -14.62 8.37 9.41
C CYS A 164 -15.96 8.77 10.06
N GLY A 165 -16.97 7.90 10.02
CA GLY A 165 -18.29 8.14 10.58
C GLY A 165 -18.88 9.47 10.09
N ARG A 166 -19.30 10.34 11.01
CA ARG A 166 -19.87 11.66 10.69
C ARG A 166 -18.80 12.76 10.44
N GLY A 167 -17.60 12.40 9.99
CA GLY A 167 -16.51 13.36 9.73
C GLY A 167 -15.50 13.51 10.86
N ARG A 168 -15.14 12.40 11.54
CA ARG A 168 -14.06 12.38 12.53
C ARG A 168 -12.73 12.82 11.92
N ASN A 169 -11.85 13.34 12.76
CA ASN A 169 -10.44 13.55 12.44
C ASN A 169 -9.58 12.43 13.01
N LEU A 170 -9.25 11.44 12.18
CA LEU A 170 -8.43 10.27 12.51
C LEU A 170 -6.93 10.58 12.63
N GLY A 171 -6.54 11.83 12.40
CA GLY A 171 -5.22 12.34 12.79
C GLY A 171 -5.13 12.62 14.30
N VAL A 172 -6.26 12.76 14.99
CA VAL A 172 -6.32 12.96 16.44
C VAL A 172 -6.46 11.60 17.12
N GLU A 173 -5.46 11.21 17.91
CA GLU A 173 -5.39 9.87 18.52
C GLU A 173 -6.65 9.51 19.31
N ARG A 174 -7.19 10.42 20.12
CA ARG A 174 -8.43 10.20 20.87
C ARG A 174 -9.61 9.84 19.96
N GLN A 175 -9.75 10.53 18.82
CA GLN A 175 -10.83 10.25 17.86
C GLN A 175 -10.59 8.96 17.09
N LEU A 176 -9.33 8.67 16.75
CA LEU A 176 -8.95 7.41 16.10
C LEU A 176 -9.25 6.21 17.02
N ARG A 177 -8.82 6.25 18.28
CA ARG A 177 -9.13 5.22 19.28
C ARG A 177 -10.64 5.04 19.46
N ALA A 178 -11.40 6.14 19.53
CA ALA A 178 -12.86 6.07 19.63
C ALA A 178 -13.51 5.45 18.37
N ALA A 179 -12.96 5.70 17.18
CA ALA A 179 -13.44 5.08 15.94
C ALA A 179 -13.15 3.56 15.91
N ILE A 180 -11.96 3.15 16.35
CA ILE A 180 -11.58 1.73 16.43
C ILE A 180 -12.42 1.02 17.51
N PHE A 181 -12.69 1.68 18.64
CA PHE A 181 -13.56 1.12 19.68
C PHE A 181 -15.00 0.98 19.19
N ALA A 182 -15.50 1.90 18.38
CA ALA A 182 -16.80 1.75 17.75
C ALA A 182 -16.84 0.52 16.82
N TYR A 183 -15.73 0.28 16.09
CA TYR A 183 -15.54 -0.89 15.23
C TYR A 183 -15.62 -2.20 16.01
N ASN A 184 -14.92 -2.26 17.15
CA ASN A 184 -14.94 -3.38 18.08
C ASN A 184 -14.77 -2.86 19.52
N HIS A 185 -15.76 -3.10 20.37
CA HIS A 185 -15.88 -2.54 21.74
C HIS A 185 -14.94 -3.22 22.76
N SER A 186 -13.70 -3.47 22.37
CA SER A 186 -12.66 -4.07 23.19
C SER A 186 -11.45 -3.14 23.27
N GLY A 187 -11.07 -2.72 24.49
CA GLY A 187 -9.87 -1.90 24.70
C GLY A 187 -8.60 -2.58 24.19
N ALA A 188 -8.49 -3.90 24.39
CA ALA A 188 -7.36 -4.68 23.91
C ALA A 188 -7.29 -4.78 22.38
N TYR A 189 -8.45 -4.84 21.71
CA TYR A 189 -8.50 -4.76 20.26
C TYR A 189 -8.00 -3.39 19.79
N VAL A 190 -8.47 -2.29 20.42
CA VAL A 190 -8.01 -0.94 20.10
C VAL A 190 -6.50 -0.82 20.25
N ASP A 191 -5.93 -1.32 21.35
CA ASP A 191 -4.50 -1.27 21.60
C ASP A 191 -3.70 -2.08 20.58
N ASN A 192 -4.20 -3.27 20.21
CA ASN A 192 -3.57 -4.11 19.18
C ASN A 192 -3.57 -3.42 17.80
N VAL A 193 -4.72 -2.91 17.37
CA VAL A 193 -4.83 -2.16 16.11
C VAL A 193 -3.93 -0.93 16.13
N MET A 194 -3.91 -0.15 17.22
CA MET A 194 -3.05 1.03 17.33
C MET A 194 -1.56 0.70 17.21
N LYS A 195 -1.10 -0.44 17.76
CA LYS A 195 0.28 -0.93 17.56
C LYS A 195 0.59 -1.14 16.08
N TRP A 196 -0.28 -1.84 15.35
CA TRP A 196 -0.11 -2.06 13.91
C TRP A 196 -0.19 -0.75 13.11
N ILE A 197 -1.11 0.17 13.45
CA ILE A 197 -1.18 1.49 12.81
C ILE A 197 0.14 2.23 12.97
N ASN A 198 0.73 2.23 14.17
CA ASN A 198 2.00 2.90 14.43
C ASN A 198 3.15 2.28 13.64
N GLN A 199 3.20 0.95 13.57
CA GLN A 199 4.18 0.21 12.80
C GLN A 199 4.09 0.49 11.30
N TYR A 200 2.90 0.40 10.71
CA TYR A 200 2.68 0.75 9.31
C TYR A 200 2.88 2.24 9.04
N THR A 201 2.63 3.11 10.01
CA THR A 201 2.94 4.54 9.90
C THR A 201 4.45 4.78 9.89
N ALA A 202 5.22 4.06 10.73
CA ALA A 202 6.67 4.11 10.70
C ALA A 202 7.21 3.59 9.36
N ALA A 203 6.67 2.48 8.83
CA ALA A 203 7.03 1.97 7.51
C ALA A 203 6.67 2.95 6.37
N ALA A 204 5.49 3.58 6.44
CA ALA A 204 5.07 4.62 5.51
C ALA A 204 6.01 5.83 5.56
N ASN A 205 6.42 6.25 6.75
CA ASN A 205 7.30 7.40 6.94
C ASN A 205 8.74 7.10 6.52
N ALA A 206 9.25 5.90 6.81
CA ALA A 206 10.53 5.42 6.27
C ALA A 206 10.51 5.35 4.74
N SER A 207 9.37 5.01 4.14
CA SER A 207 9.16 5.03 2.68
C SER A 207 8.98 6.46 2.13
N SER A 208 8.53 7.41 2.95
CA SER A 208 8.24 8.81 2.55
C SER A 208 9.39 9.78 2.82
N SER A 209 10.32 9.39 3.69
CA SER A 209 11.54 10.12 4.06
C SER A 209 12.73 9.21 3.85
N VAL A 210 13.37 9.35 2.69
CA VAL A 210 14.70 8.80 2.51
C VAL A 210 15.63 9.60 3.41
N SER A 211 16.13 8.97 4.47
CA SER A 211 17.20 9.55 5.27
C SER A 211 18.49 9.53 4.47
N LEU A 212 18.90 10.70 3.98
CA LEU A 212 20.21 10.88 3.35
C LEU A 212 21.34 11.02 4.38
N SER A 213 21.08 10.74 5.66
CA SER A 213 22.13 10.68 6.68
C SER A 213 23.08 9.52 6.33
N GLY A 214 24.36 9.85 6.13
CA GLY A 214 25.37 8.89 5.66
C GLY A 214 25.55 8.81 4.13
N VAL A 215 24.68 9.43 3.32
CA VAL A 215 24.93 9.56 1.87
C VAL A 215 25.72 10.84 1.60
N THR A 216 26.89 10.69 0.96
CA THR A 216 27.84 11.78 0.69
C THR A 216 28.16 11.93 -0.80
N GLY A 217 28.84 13.03 -1.16
CA GLY A 217 29.36 13.25 -2.50
C GLY A 217 28.29 13.25 -3.60
N LYS A 218 28.64 12.72 -4.77
CA LYS A 218 27.77 12.73 -5.96
C LYS A 218 26.45 11.99 -5.73
N ALA A 219 26.44 10.91 -4.93
CA ALA A 219 25.22 10.16 -4.63
C ALA A 219 24.18 11.02 -3.92
N ARG A 220 24.66 11.84 -2.97
CA ARG A 220 23.82 12.82 -2.28
C ARG A 220 23.24 13.84 -3.25
N THR A 221 24.07 14.41 -4.12
CA THR A 221 23.63 15.39 -5.13
C THR A 221 22.57 14.82 -6.07
N VAL A 222 22.75 13.59 -6.55
CA VAL A 222 21.75 12.90 -7.40
C VAL A 222 20.43 12.76 -6.65
N LEU A 223 20.46 12.24 -5.43
CA LEU A 223 19.24 11.99 -4.65
C LEU A 223 18.53 13.28 -4.24
N GLU A 224 19.25 14.29 -3.74
CA GLU A 224 18.67 15.61 -3.42
C GLU A 224 18.04 16.25 -4.66
N SER A 225 18.70 16.15 -5.82
CA SER A 225 18.18 16.67 -7.07
C SER A 225 16.89 15.96 -7.49
N ALA A 226 16.85 14.63 -7.44
CA ALA A 226 15.66 13.86 -7.80
C ALA A 226 14.50 14.07 -6.80
N LEU A 227 14.79 14.05 -5.50
CA LEU A 227 13.80 14.26 -4.44
C LEU A 227 13.23 15.68 -4.47
N SER A 228 14.00 16.69 -4.90
CA SER A 228 13.50 18.06 -5.08
C SER A 228 12.41 18.18 -6.15
N GLN A 229 12.31 17.20 -7.06
CA GLN A 229 11.31 17.17 -8.12
C GLN A 229 10.04 16.41 -7.73
N ARG A 230 9.91 15.95 -6.49
CA ARG A 230 8.68 15.28 -6.01
C ARG A 230 7.46 16.15 -6.26
N GLY A 231 6.39 15.54 -6.77
CA GLY A 231 5.15 16.22 -7.15
C GLY A 231 5.14 16.74 -8.58
N VAL A 232 6.29 16.88 -9.26
CA VAL A 232 6.33 17.25 -10.68
C VAL A 232 5.62 16.17 -11.52
N PRO A 233 4.68 16.55 -12.42
CA PRO A 233 3.90 15.59 -13.19
C PRO A 233 4.76 14.68 -14.09
N TYR A 234 4.24 13.48 -14.35
CA TYR A 234 4.77 12.63 -15.41
C TYR A 234 4.47 13.23 -16.79
N SER A 235 5.48 13.36 -17.64
CA SER A 235 5.32 13.77 -19.03
C SER A 235 6.06 12.82 -19.96
N TRP A 236 5.32 12.10 -20.82
CA TRP A 236 5.90 11.11 -21.74
C TRP A 236 6.91 11.77 -22.69
N GLY A 237 8.17 11.34 -22.70
CA GLY A 237 9.23 11.99 -23.48
C GLY A 237 9.74 13.30 -22.88
N GLY A 238 9.15 13.77 -21.77
CA GLY A 238 9.52 15.01 -21.11
C GLY A 238 10.70 14.88 -20.17
N GLY A 239 11.38 16.01 -19.96
CA GLY A 239 12.49 16.16 -19.05
C GLY A 239 13.84 15.73 -19.63
N GLY A 240 14.91 16.23 -19.00
CA GLY A 240 16.29 15.94 -19.38
C GLY A 240 17.27 16.71 -18.51
N THR A 241 18.51 16.86 -18.96
CA THR A 241 19.60 17.48 -18.16
C THR A 241 19.28 18.90 -17.69
N SER A 242 18.42 19.64 -18.39
CA SER A 242 18.07 21.03 -18.09
C SER A 242 16.89 21.20 -17.13
N GLY A 243 16.13 20.14 -16.82
CA GLY A 243 14.92 20.24 -16.00
C GLY A 243 13.70 19.56 -16.63
N PRO A 244 12.49 19.82 -16.09
CA PRO A 244 11.24 19.31 -16.67
C PRO A 244 10.96 20.03 -17.99
N SER A 245 10.34 19.32 -18.93
CA SER A 245 9.94 19.88 -20.23
C SER A 245 8.59 19.34 -20.66
N ARG A 246 8.01 19.94 -21.70
CA ARG A 246 6.91 19.27 -22.41
C ARG A 246 7.40 17.95 -22.99
N GLY A 247 6.50 16.98 -23.01
CA GLY A 247 6.73 15.68 -23.60
C GLY A 247 6.28 15.63 -25.06
N VAL A 248 6.02 14.41 -25.52
CA VAL A 248 5.54 14.10 -26.87
C VAL A 248 4.31 13.20 -26.79
N CYS A 249 3.60 13.08 -27.91
CA CYS A 249 2.61 12.02 -28.10
C CYS A 249 3.26 10.83 -28.84
N CYS A 250 3.00 9.58 -28.48
CA CYS A 250 2.23 9.09 -27.34
C CYS A 250 2.95 7.90 -26.70
N SER A 251 2.68 7.69 -25.40
CA SER A 251 3.07 6.46 -24.71
C SER A 251 2.42 5.22 -25.35
N PRO A 252 2.96 4.01 -25.12
CA PRO A 252 2.35 2.77 -25.60
C PRO A 252 0.88 2.60 -25.20
N SER A 253 0.46 3.18 -24.08
CA SER A 253 -0.93 3.18 -23.61
C SER A 253 -1.76 4.35 -24.15
N GLY A 254 -1.30 5.05 -25.20
CA GLY A 254 -2.03 6.14 -25.86
C GLY A 254 -2.10 7.47 -25.08
N LYS A 255 -1.40 7.61 -23.95
CA LYS A 255 -1.38 8.88 -23.19
C LYS A 255 -0.31 9.82 -23.73
N SER A 256 -0.68 11.09 -23.92
CA SER A 256 0.19 12.15 -24.44
C SER A 256 0.88 12.92 -23.32
N GLY A 257 2.17 13.23 -23.50
CA GLY A 257 2.92 14.19 -22.68
C GLY A 257 3.02 15.59 -23.29
N ALA A 258 2.48 15.81 -24.50
CA ALA A 258 2.71 17.02 -25.29
C ALA A 258 2.25 18.32 -24.59
N SER A 259 1.22 18.24 -23.74
CA SER A 259 0.69 19.38 -22.96
C SER A 259 1.13 19.41 -21.50
N ILE A 260 1.98 18.48 -21.07
CA ILE A 260 2.40 18.34 -19.67
C ILE A 260 3.87 18.72 -19.54
N THR A 261 4.19 19.73 -18.75
CA THR A 261 5.58 20.02 -18.37
C THR A 261 5.97 19.13 -17.19
N GLY A 262 6.92 18.24 -17.39
CA GLY A 262 7.29 17.26 -16.38
C GLY A 262 8.46 16.38 -16.77
N TYR A 263 8.51 15.18 -16.18
CA TYR A 263 9.54 14.17 -16.45
C TYR A 263 8.91 12.85 -16.86
N ASP A 264 9.54 12.11 -17.77
CA ASP A 264 9.43 10.65 -17.76
C ASP A 264 10.54 10.02 -16.91
N CYS A 265 10.51 8.69 -16.80
CA CYS A 265 11.41 7.92 -15.94
C CYS A 265 12.90 8.23 -16.20
N SER A 266 13.30 8.22 -17.46
CA SER A 266 14.69 8.39 -17.88
C SER A 266 15.09 9.87 -18.05
N GLY A 267 14.12 10.77 -18.24
CA GLY A 267 14.30 12.20 -18.14
C GLY A 267 14.64 12.65 -16.72
N LEU A 268 13.96 12.10 -15.70
CA LEU A 268 14.24 12.38 -14.28
C LEU A 268 15.65 11.93 -13.88
N THR A 269 16.05 10.72 -14.25
CA THR A 269 17.40 10.21 -13.94
C THR A 269 18.47 11.04 -14.64
N SER A 270 18.25 11.41 -15.91
CA SER A 270 19.17 12.28 -16.67
C SER A 270 19.36 13.64 -16.01
N TYR A 271 18.28 14.24 -15.49
CA TYR A 271 18.34 15.49 -14.73
C TYR A 271 19.17 15.33 -13.45
N ALA A 272 18.83 14.34 -12.63
CA ALA A 272 19.45 14.16 -11.33
C ALA A 272 20.96 13.87 -11.44
N TYR A 273 21.34 12.99 -12.38
CA TYR A 273 22.74 12.68 -12.65
C TYR A 273 23.50 13.85 -13.26
N ALA A 274 22.86 14.67 -14.10
CA ALA A 274 23.48 15.88 -14.65
C ALA A 274 23.84 16.90 -13.56
N LYS A 275 23.06 16.99 -12.47
CA LYS A 275 23.40 17.82 -11.30
C LYS A 275 24.65 17.34 -10.57
N ALA A 276 24.99 16.06 -10.67
CA ALA A 276 26.24 15.49 -10.19
C ALA A 276 27.36 15.46 -11.26
N GLY A 277 27.16 16.12 -12.41
CA GLY A 277 28.13 16.19 -13.50
C GLY A 277 28.21 14.95 -14.39
N ILE A 278 27.21 14.06 -14.34
CA ILE A 278 27.18 12.80 -15.11
C ILE A 278 26.08 12.87 -16.16
N ARG A 279 26.44 12.68 -17.43
CA ARG A 279 25.48 12.66 -18.54
C ARG A 279 25.01 11.24 -18.81
N LEU A 280 23.72 11.01 -18.65
CA LEU A 280 23.07 9.74 -18.98
C LEU A 280 22.45 9.77 -20.39
N PRO A 281 22.41 8.62 -21.10
CA PRO A 281 21.61 8.47 -22.32
C PRO A 281 20.12 8.72 -22.07
N ARG A 282 19.38 9.04 -23.13
CA ARG A 282 17.97 9.43 -23.01
C ARG A 282 17.04 8.30 -22.58
N THR A 283 17.30 7.05 -22.96
CA THR A 283 16.38 5.92 -22.74
C THR A 283 16.81 5.07 -21.54
N ALA A 284 15.84 4.52 -20.80
CA ALA A 284 16.09 3.66 -19.65
C ALA A 284 16.99 2.45 -20.00
N ALA A 285 16.73 1.78 -21.12
CA ALA A 285 17.55 0.67 -21.62
C ALA A 285 19.00 1.08 -21.89
N ALA A 286 19.25 2.25 -22.49
CA ALA A 286 20.61 2.73 -22.74
C ALA A 286 21.32 3.17 -21.45
N GLN A 287 20.59 3.68 -20.46
CA GLN A 287 21.13 3.99 -19.13
C GLN A 287 21.62 2.73 -18.41
N ALA A 288 20.97 1.60 -18.64
CA ALA A 288 21.32 0.31 -18.04
C ALA A 288 22.69 -0.23 -18.46
N GLY A 289 23.20 0.23 -19.61
CA GLY A 289 24.55 -0.03 -20.11
C GLY A 289 25.61 0.95 -19.59
N ARG A 290 25.30 1.80 -18.60
CA ARG A 290 26.24 2.76 -18.01
C ARG A 290 26.68 2.30 -16.63
N GLY A 291 27.96 2.49 -16.31
CA GLY A 291 28.51 2.12 -15.00
C GLY A 291 28.68 0.61 -14.82
N HIS A 292 28.82 0.18 -13.57
CA HIS A 292 28.92 -1.22 -13.19
C HIS A 292 27.52 -1.82 -13.03
N ARG A 293 27.22 -2.89 -13.78
CA ARG A 293 25.91 -3.54 -13.72
C ARG A 293 25.75 -4.37 -12.45
N ILE A 294 24.60 -4.24 -11.79
CA ILE A 294 24.18 -5.06 -10.66
C ILE A 294 23.09 -6.00 -11.16
N ALA A 295 23.36 -7.30 -11.16
CA ALA A 295 22.42 -8.30 -11.65
C ALA A 295 21.19 -8.39 -10.74
N ALA A 296 20.02 -8.67 -11.32
CA ALA A 296 18.78 -8.85 -10.56
C ALA A 296 18.90 -9.96 -9.49
N SER A 297 19.67 -11.02 -9.78
CA SER A 297 19.93 -12.12 -8.85
C SER A 297 20.70 -11.72 -7.58
N ALA A 298 21.40 -10.59 -7.59
CA ALA A 298 22.07 -10.06 -6.41
C ALA A 298 21.07 -9.43 -5.40
N GLY A 299 19.82 -9.22 -5.84
CA GLY A 299 18.76 -8.64 -5.02
C GLY A 299 18.97 -7.15 -4.70
N GLN A 300 17.96 -6.57 -4.04
CA GLN A 300 17.97 -5.14 -3.70
C GLN A 300 19.03 -4.79 -2.64
N GLY A 301 19.46 -5.75 -1.83
CA GLY A 301 20.51 -5.55 -0.82
C GLY A 301 21.88 -5.21 -1.41
N ALA A 302 22.12 -5.51 -2.69
CA ALA A 302 23.33 -5.13 -3.39
C ALA A 302 23.34 -3.66 -3.86
N LEU A 303 22.18 -2.99 -3.84
CA LEU A 303 22.04 -1.60 -4.27
C LEU A 303 22.51 -0.63 -3.18
N GLN A 304 23.09 0.48 -3.61
CA GLN A 304 23.52 1.60 -2.78
C GLN A 304 22.76 2.87 -3.17
N PRO A 305 22.45 3.77 -2.21
CA PRO A 305 21.80 5.04 -2.53
C PRO A 305 22.51 5.78 -3.66
N GLY A 306 21.76 6.15 -4.69
CA GLY A 306 22.27 6.74 -5.93
C GLY A 306 22.27 5.78 -7.12
N ASP A 307 22.35 4.46 -6.91
CA ASP A 307 22.31 3.46 -8.01
C ASP A 307 21.04 3.62 -8.85
N LEU A 308 21.12 3.38 -10.16
CA LEU A 308 19.93 3.24 -10.99
C LEU A 308 19.27 1.88 -10.75
N VAL A 309 17.95 1.83 -10.80
CA VAL A 309 17.15 0.60 -10.66
C VAL A 309 16.28 0.42 -11.89
N PHE A 310 16.29 -0.77 -12.48
CA PHE A 310 15.64 -1.03 -13.77
C PHE A 310 14.52 -2.06 -13.67
N PHE A 311 13.52 -1.91 -14.53
CA PHE A 311 12.43 -2.86 -14.69
C PHE A 311 12.22 -3.18 -16.17
N ALA A 312 12.05 -4.45 -16.48
CA ALA A 312 12.04 -4.97 -17.83
C ALA A 312 10.95 -6.02 -18.04
N TYR A 313 10.46 -6.13 -19.28
CA TYR A 313 9.51 -7.17 -19.65
C TYR A 313 10.15 -8.57 -19.60
N ALA A 314 11.46 -8.64 -19.91
CA ALA A 314 12.30 -9.81 -19.69
C ALA A 314 13.49 -9.39 -18.81
N PRO A 315 13.47 -9.64 -17.49
CA PRO A 315 14.48 -9.15 -16.53
C PRO A 315 15.95 -9.49 -16.86
N SER A 316 16.20 -10.51 -17.67
CA SER A 316 17.54 -10.89 -18.13
C SER A 316 18.00 -10.17 -19.40
N ARG A 317 17.19 -9.27 -19.98
CA ARG A 317 17.46 -8.59 -21.26
C ARG A 317 17.26 -7.08 -21.15
N ASP A 318 18.36 -6.35 -21.12
CA ASP A 318 18.37 -4.89 -20.98
C ASP A 318 17.63 -4.14 -22.08
N SER A 319 17.60 -4.69 -23.29
CA SER A 319 16.82 -4.13 -24.41
C SER A 319 15.31 -4.08 -24.14
N THR A 320 14.82 -4.82 -23.15
CA THR A 320 13.41 -4.87 -22.76
C THR A 320 13.08 -4.03 -21.53
N ILE A 321 14.07 -3.24 -21.03
CA ILE A 321 13.86 -2.30 -19.92
C ILE A 321 12.86 -1.24 -20.35
N TYR A 322 11.76 -1.16 -19.62
CA TYR A 322 10.69 -0.19 -19.84
C TYR A 322 10.64 0.91 -18.79
N HIS A 323 11.33 0.74 -17.65
CA HIS A 323 11.33 1.73 -16.57
C HIS A 323 12.68 1.81 -15.85
N VAL A 324 12.97 3.00 -15.32
CA VAL A 324 14.15 3.28 -14.49
C VAL A 324 13.78 4.21 -13.33
N GLY A 325 14.39 3.99 -12.16
CA GLY A 325 14.38 4.87 -11.00
C GLY A 325 15.76 5.05 -10.41
N ILE A 326 15.88 5.86 -9.35
CA ILE A 326 17.12 6.04 -8.58
C ILE A 326 16.90 5.43 -7.20
N TYR A 327 17.72 4.46 -6.82
CA TYR A 327 17.65 3.82 -5.51
C TYR A 327 18.00 4.83 -4.44
N ALA A 328 17.11 4.96 -3.46
CA ALA A 328 17.23 5.95 -2.42
C ALA A 328 17.66 5.32 -1.07
N GLY A 329 17.80 4.00 -1.01
CA GLY A 329 18.06 3.25 0.22
C GLY A 329 16.78 2.70 0.85
N GLY A 330 16.93 1.74 1.77
CA GLY A 330 15.80 1.17 2.51
C GLY A 330 14.72 0.50 1.62
N GLY A 331 15.11 -0.06 0.47
CA GLY A 331 14.17 -0.65 -0.48
C GLY A 331 13.35 0.38 -1.29
N GLN A 332 13.67 1.67 -1.21
CA GLN A 332 12.94 2.73 -1.90
C GLN A 332 13.67 3.21 -3.16
N MET A 333 12.90 3.70 -4.13
CA MET A 333 13.40 4.45 -5.26
C MET A 333 12.61 5.75 -5.47
N VAL A 334 13.29 6.79 -5.92
CA VAL A 334 12.63 7.97 -6.49
C VAL A 334 12.48 7.80 -8.00
N ASN A 335 11.27 7.98 -8.52
CA ASN A 335 10.96 7.72 -9.93
C ASN A 335 9.86 8.64 -10.48
N ALA A 336 9.75 8.68 -11.81
CA ALA A 336 8.57 9.17 -12.54
C ALA A 336 7.93 7.97 -13.24
N ALA A 337 6.96 7.33 -12.58
CA ALA A 337 6.55 5.96 -12.93
C ALA A 337 5.76 5.84 -14.25
N ARG A 338 4.69 6.62 -14.41
CA ARG A 338 3.75 6.46 -15.54
C ARG A 338 2.82 7.66 -15.71
N PRO A 339 2.15 7.81 -16.87
CA PRO A 339 1.13 8.84 -17.09
C PRO A 339 0.06 8.88 -15.99
N GLY A 340 -0.41 10.08 -15.64
CA GLY A 340 -1.41 10.29 -14.59
C GLY A 340 -0.83 10.28 -13.16
N THR A 341 0.49 10.22 -13.01
CA THR A 341 1.17 10.29 -11.72
C THR A 341 2.21 11.42 -11.69
N SER A 342 2.84 11.64 -10.54
CA SER A 342 3.95 12.57 -10.36
C SER A 342 5.19 11.86 -9.84
N VAL A 343 6.34 12.54 -9.92
CA VAL A 343 7.59 12.12 -9.29
C VAL A 343 7.34 11.85 -7.81
N ARG A 344 7.75 10.68 -7.32
CA ARG A 344 7.53 10.25 -5.94
C ARG A 344 8.54 9.20 -5.51
N LEU A 345 8.44 8.81 -4.24
CA LEU A 345 9.07 7.61 -3.72
C LEU A 345 8.09 6.44 -3.87
N ASP A 346 8.60 5.34 -4.43
CA ASP A 346 7.92 4.04 -4.47
C ASP A 346 8.88 2.97 -3.91
N PRO A 347 8.38 1.94 -3.22
CA PRO A 347 9.15 0.73 -2.97
C PRO A 347 9.64 0.12 -4.29
N VAL A 348 10.85 -0.42 -4.31
CA VAL A 348 11.40 -1.10 -5.50
C VAL A 348 10.56 -2.34 -5.86
N ASP A 349 10.01 -3.03 -4.87
CA ASP A 349 9.16 -4.21 -5.05
C ASP A 349 7.71 -3.88 -5.48
N ALA A 350 7.30 -2.61 -5.43
CA ALA A 350 5.96 -2.19 -5.87
C ALA A 350 5.76 -2.27 -7.39
N MET A 351 6.85 -2.40 -8.16
CA MET A 351 6.82 -2.53 -9.62
C MET A 351 7.32 -3.93 -10.04
N PRO A 352 6.54 -4.69 -10.84
CA PRO A 352 6.98 -5.98 -11.34
C PRO A 352 8.15 -5.84 -12.32
N GLY A 353 8.85 -6.95 -12.60
CA GLY A 353 9.88 -6.99 -13.64
C GLY A 353 11.24 -6.44 -13.22
N TYR A 354 11.58 -6.43 -11.93
CA TYR A 354 12.89 -6.00 -11.42
C TYR A 354 14.05 -6.65 -12.20
N ALA A 355 14.88 -5.82 -12.82
CA ALA A 355 15.96 -6.22 -13.73
C ALA A 355 17.36 -5.86 -13.19
N GLY A 356 17.46 -5.62 -11.88
CA GLY A 356 18.70 -5.21 -11.22
C GLY A 356 18.93 -3.70 -11.26
N GLY A 357 20.19 -3.30 -11.17
CA GLY A 357 20.58 -1.90 -11.11
C GLY A 357 21.90 -1.59 -11.80
N ALA A 358 22.34 -0.33 -11.76
CA ALA A 358 23.66 0.07 -12.23
C ALA A 358 24.27 1.12 -11.31
N ARG A 359 25.55 0.94 -10.99
CA ARG A 359 26.33 1.84 -10.14
C ARG A 359 27.26 2.71 -10.97
N LEU A 360 27.13 4.02 -10.80
CA LEU A 360 27.91 5.03 -11.53
C LEU A 360 28.79 5.89 -10.62
N LEU A 361 28.67 5.74 -9.30
CA LEU A 361 29.16 6.67 -8.28
C LEU A 361 30.15 6.02 -7.33
#